data_AF-A0A847WWE3-F1
#
_entry.id   AF-A0A847WWE3-F1
#
_cell.length_a   1.000
_cell.length_b   1.000
_cell.length_c   1.000
_cell.angle_alpha   90.00
_cell.angle_beta   90.00
_cell.angle_gamma   90.00
#
_symmetry.space_group_name_H-M   'P 1'
#
loop_
_entity.id
_entity.type
_entity.pdbx_description
1 polymer ?
#
loop_
_entity_poly.entity_id
_entity_poly.type
_entity_poly.pdbx_seq_one_letter_code
_entity_poly.pdbx_strand_id
1 'polypeptide(L)'
;MTETRFVDDFISREQRFSLGRDQETGCYYFSTPVSNAVRAAEYEAYFRIDVEEYARFRADPDQAAQFAEDCRMGRQAGRLIAPL
;
A
#
# COMPACT_ATOMS: atom_id res chain seq x y z
N MET A 1 -5.01 -25.11 0.26
CA MET A 1 -5.15 -23.85 1.00
C MET A 1 -4.53 -22.80 0.10
N THR A 2 -5.32 -21.90 -0.46
CA THR A 2 -4.79 -20.79 -1.26
C THR A 2 -4.07 -19.86 -0.30
N GLU A 3 -2.74 -19.76 -0.42
CA GLU A 3 -1.98 -18.78 0.35
C GLU A 3 -2.40 -17.38 -0.12
N THR A 4 -2.77 -16.51 0.82
CA THR A 4 -3.17 -15.13 0.46
C THR A 4 -1.95 -14.42 -0.10
N ARG A 5 -2.06 -13.89 -1.33
CA ARG A 5 -0.95 -13.23 -2.04
C ARG A 5 -0.33 -12.09 -1.22
N PHE A 6 -1.15 -11.27 -0.57
CA PHE A 6 -0.69 -10.15 0.25
C PHE A 6 -0.78 -10.52 1.72
N VAL A 7 0.34 -10.46 2.42
CA VAL A 7 0.42 -10.69 3.86
C VAL A 7 0.84 -9.39 4.55
N ASP A 8 -0.06 -8.84 5.35
CA ASP A 8 0.20 -7.62 6.13
C ASP A 8 1.13 -7.94 7.30
N ASP A 9 2.27 -7.26 7.35
CA ASP A 9 3.22 -7.31 8.46
C ASP A 9 2.98 -6.16 9.46
N PHE A 10 2.35 -5.06 9.02
CA PHE A 10 2.02 -3.88 9.83
C PHE A 10 0.74 -3.21 9.34
N ILE A 11 -0.11 -2.74 10.25
CA ILE A 11 -1.38 -2.07 9.93
C ILE A 11 -1.51 -0.81 10.78
N SER A 12 -1.64 0.35 10.13
CA SER A 12 -2.00 1.62 10.76
C SER A 12 -3.46 1.95 10.48
N ARG A 13 -4.31 1.79 11.48
CA ARG A 13 -5.75 2.10 11.36
C ARG A 13 -6.02 3.61 11.36
N GLU A 14 -5.23 4.37 12.11
CA GLU A 14 -5.38 5.82 12.22
C GLU A 14 -5.07 6.51 10.89
N GLN A 15 -3.97 6.13 10.25
CA GLN A 15 -3.52 6.72 8.98
C GLN A 15 -4.05 5.96 7.75
N ARG A 16 -4.75 4.83 8.00
CA ARG A 16 -5.37 3.94 7.00
C ARG A 16 -4.37 3.45 5.96
N PHE A 17 -3.39 2.67 6.40
CA PHE A 17 -2.52 1.92 5.50
C PHE A 17 -2.04 0.59 6.10
N SER A 18 -1.55 -0.30 5.25
CA SER A 18 -0.79 -1.48 5.67
C SER A 18 0.55 -1.57 4.94
N LEU A 19 1.51 -2.24 5.57
CA LEU A 19 2.77 -2.65 4.96
C LEU A 19 2.85 -4.17 5.01
N GLY A 20 3.39 -4.78 3.97
CA GLY A 20 3.49 -6.23 3.94
C GLY A 20 4.34 -6.76 2.80
N ARG A 21 4.17 -8.06 2.55
CA ARG A 21 4.87 -8.78 1.48
C ARG A 21 3.88 -9.40 0.51
N ASP A 22 4.18 -9.22 -0.77
CA ASP A 22 3.53 -9.95 -1.87
C ASP A 22 4.24 -11.31 -2.01
N GLN A 23 3.59 -12.38 -1.56
CA GLN A 23 4.14 -13.73 -1.54
C GLN A 23 4.39 -14.31 -2.95
N GLU A 24 3.73 -13.77 -3.97
CA GLU A 24 3.94 -14.21 -5.36
C GLU A 24 5.23 -13.64 -5.95
N THR A 25 5.57 -12.39 -5.58
CA THR A 25 6.72 -11.67 -6.15
C THR A 25 7.90 -11.52 -5.19
N GLY A 26 7.70 -11.80 -3.90
CA GLY A 26 8.65 -11.53 -2.82
C GLY A 26 8.88 -10.05 -2.52
N CYS A 27 8.14 -9.15 -3.18
CA CYS A 27 8.30 -7.70 -3.02
C CYS A 27 7.57 -7.18 -1.78
N TYR A 28 8.06 -6.06 -1.24
CA TYR A 28 7.30 -5.30 -0.24
C TYR A 28 6.20 -4.48 -0.90
N TYR A 29 5.11 -4.29 -0.16
CA TYR A 29 4.02 -3.42 -0.58
C TYR A 29 3.61 -2.43 0.52
N PHE A 30 3.02 -1.34 0.05
CA PHE A 30 2.22 -0.40 0.81
C PHE A 30 0.77 -0.46 0.32
N SER A 31 -0.21 -0.64 1.19
CA SER A 31 -1.63 -0.56 0.81
C SER A 31 -2.35 0.59 1.49
N THR A 32 -3.26 1.24 0.78
CA THR A 32 -4.17 2.25 1.33
C THR A 32 -5.49 2.20 0.56
N PRO A 33 -6.64 2.48 1.21
CA PRO A 33 -7.86 2.79 0.47
C PRO A 33 -7.63 4.01 -0.42
N VAL A 34 -8.06 3.90 -1.67
CA VAL A 34 -8.10 4.98 -2.65
C VAL A 34 -9.48 5.03 -3.28
N SER A 35 -9.90 6.22 -3.70
CA SER A 35 -11.15 6.42 -4.45
C SER A 35 -10.82 6.76 -5.89
N ASN A 36 -11.59 6.24 -6.84
CA ASN A 36 -11.47 6.71 -8.22
C ASN A 36 -12.33 7.97 -8.39
N ALA A 37 -11.81 9.03 -9.04
CA ALA A 37 -12.56 10.29 -9.21
C ALA A 37 -13.92 10.11 -9.90
N VAL A 38 -14.09 9.04 -10.68
CA VAL A 38 -15.33 8.72 -11.43
C VAL A 38 -16.30 7.84 -10.62
N ARG A 39 -15.83 7.11 -9.61
CA ARG A 39 -16.64 6.18 -8.82
C ARG A 39 -16.43 6.48 -7.33
N ALA A 40 -17.50 6.87 -6.64
CA ALA A 40 -17.48 7.21 -5.22
C ALA A 40 -17.19 6.03 -4.25
N ALA A 41 -16.67 4.91 -4.76
CA ALA A 41 -16.33 3.73 -3.96
C ALA A 41 -14.82 3.71 -3.70
N GLU A 42 -14.46 3.59 -2.42
CA GLU A 42 -13.10 3.27 -2.00
C GLU A 42 -12.78 1.81 -2.32
N TYR A 43 -11.56 1.55 -2.78
CA TYR A 43 -11.00 0.21 -2.89
C TYR A 43 -9.59 0.19 -2.31
N GLU A 44 -9.16 -0.97 -1.83
CA GLU A 44 -7.78 -1.15 -1.37
C GLU A 44 -6.84 -1.26 -2.58
N ALA A 45 -5.85 -0.36 -2.63
CA ALA A 45 -4.81 -0.37 -3.66
C ALA A 45 -3.48 -0.77 -3.03
N TYR A 46 -2.71 -1.57 -3.75
CA TYR A 46 -1.39 -2.06 -3.35
C TYR A 46 -0.32 -1.43 -4.23
N PHE A 47 0.73 -0.87 -3.63
CA PHE A 47 1.84 -0.20 -4.30
C PHE A 47 3.14 -0.91 -3.95
N ARG A 48 3.96 -1.20 -4.97
CA ARG A 48 5.30 -1.74 -4.74
C ARG A 48 6.17 -0.68 -4.07
N ILE A 49 6.87 -1.10 -3.03
CA ILE A 49 7.90 -0.31 -2.33
C ILE A 49 9.17 -1.14 -2.20
N ASP A 50 10.32 -0.48 -2.06
CA ASP A 50 11.56 -1.18 -1.72
C ASP A 50 11.73 -1.38 -0.20
N VAL A 51 12.82 -2.04 0.19
CA VAL A 51 13.10 -2.38 1.60
C VAL A 51 13.44 -1.16 2.46
N GLU A 52 14.05 -0.12 1.88
CA GLU A 52 14.38 1.13 2.56
C GLU A 52 13.11 1.93 2.82
N GLU A 53 12.22 2.01 1.82
CA GLU A 53 10.89 2.58 1.95
C GLU A 53 10.05 1.86 3.00
N TYR A 54 10.04 0.52 2.99
CA TYR A 54 9.35 -0.29 4.01
C TYR A 54 9.85 0.04 5.43
N ALA A 55 11.17 0.05 5.63
CA ALA A 55 11.76 0.36 6.92
C ALA A 55 11.40 1.79 7.38
N ARG A 56 11.44 2.74 6.45
CA ARG A 56 11.09 4.15 6.71
C ARG A 56 9.65 4.31 7.14
N PHE A 57 8.71 3.76 6.37
CA PHE A 57 7.27 3.87 6.68
C PHE A 57 6.89 3.14 7.98
N ARG A 58 7.61 2.07 8.32
CA ARG A 58 7.42 1.36 9.59
C ARG A 58 7.94 2.15 10.80
N ALA A 59 9.02 2.91 10.63
CA ALA A 59 9.63 3.70 11.70
C ALA A 59 8.99 5.08 11.88
N ASP A 60 8.45 5.66 10.80
CA ASP A 60 7.95 7.03 10.74
C ASP A 60 6.53 7.07 10.16
N PRO A 61 5.50 7.13 11.02
CA PRO A 61 4.11 7.15 10.58
C PRO A 61 3.74 8.42 9.79
N ASP A 62 4.37 9.57 10.04
CA ASP A 62 4.09 10.80 9.29
C ASP A 62 4.56 10.68 7.83
N GLN A 63 5.73 10.08 7.60
CA GLN A 63 6.19 9.78 6.25
C GLN A 63 5.32 8.75 5.53
N ALA A 64 4.77 7.78 6.26
CA ALA A 64 3.83 6.82 5.70
C ALA A 64 2.48 7.47 5.34
N ALA A 65 1.98 8.37 6.17
CA ALA A 65 0.76 9.13 5.89
C ALA A 65 0.92 10.01 4.64
N GLN A 66 2.07 10.70 4.51
CA GLN A 66 2.33 11.51 3.32
C GLN A 66 2.32 10.68 2.03
N PHE A 67 2.91 9.48 2.09
CA PHE A 67 2.90 8.55 0.96
C PHE A 67 1.49 8.02 0.66
N ALA A 68 0.68 7.73 1.68
CA ALA A 68 -0.72 7.33 1.48
C ALA A 68 -1.53 8.44 0.77
N GLU A 69 -1.29 9.71 1.09
CA GLU A 69 -1.91 10.83 0.38
C GLU A 69 -1.45 10.90 -1.08
N ASP A 70 -0.15 10.74 -1.36
CA ASP A 70 0.36 10.71 -2.74
C ASP A 70 -0.27 9.56 -3.57
N CYS A 71 -0.45 8.39 -2.94
CA CYS A 71 -1.19 7.26 -3.53
C CYS A 71 -2.64 7.62 -3.86
N ARG A 72 -3.38 8.22 -2.91
CA ARG A 72 -4.77 8.65 -3.09
C ARG A 72 -4.92 9.72 -4.17
N MET A 73 -3.91 10.56 -4.36
CA MET A 73 -3.85 11.57 -5.43
C MET A 73 -3.36 11.00 -6.77
N GLY A 74 -3.07 9.70 -6.86
CA GLY A 74 -2.61 9.04 -8.09
C GLY A 74 -1.16 9.33 -8.47
N ARG A 75 -0.38 10.02 -7.63
CA ARG A 75 1.03 10.36 -7.91
C ARG A 75 1.94 9.15 -7.91
N GLN A 76 1.50 8.05 -7.29
CA GLN A 76 2.23 6.77 -7.22
C GLN A 76 1.69 5.72 -8.22
N ALA A 77 0.92 6.12 -9.24
CA ALA A 77 0.28 5.18 -10.17
C ALA A 77 1.26 4.23 -10.88
N GLY A 78 2.50 4.66 -11.15
CA GLY A 78 3.53 3.81 -11.77
C GLY A 78 4.02 2.65 -10.90
N ARG A 79 3.64 2.62 -9.61
CA ARG A 79 3.98 1.58 -8.64
C ARG A 79 2.80 0.68 -8.30
N LEU A 80 1.63 0.94 -8.86
CA LEU A 80 0.41 0.20 -8.57
C LEU A 80 0.56 -1.26 -8.99
N ILE A 81 0.33 -2.17 -8.06
CA ILE A 81 0.26 -3.60 -8.31
C ILE A 81 -1.15 -3.87 -8.80
N ALA A 82 -1.30 -4.14 -10.11
CA ALA A 82 -2.59 -4.49 -10.67
C ALA A 82 -3.10 -5.77 -9.98
N PRO A 83 -4.36 -5.79 -9.49
CA PRO A 83 -4.98 -7.06 -9.14
C PRO A 83 -5.05 -7.91 -10.42
N LEU A 84 -4.54 -9.15 -10.36
CA LEU A 84 -4.68 -10.15 -11.42
C LEU A 84 -6.15 -10.55 -11.60
#